data_AF-S2R7U3-F1
#
_entry.id   AF-S2R7U3-F1
#
_cell.length_a   1.000
_cell.length_b   1.000
_cell.length_c   1.000
_cell.angle_alpha   90.00
_cell.angle_beta   90.00
_cell.angle_gamma   90.00
#
_symmetry.space_group_name_H-M   'P 1'
#
loop_
_entity.id
_entity.type
_entity.pdbx_description
1 polymer ?
#
loop_
_entity_poly.entity_id
_entity_poly.type
_entity_poly.pdbx_seq_one_letter_code
_entity_poly.pdbx_strand_id
1 'polypeptide(L)'
;YVGITRAKQKLYLSNAYGRMLYGQRQNNPASRFIEEINPDLLEVIGNTQPKSDIPFINRTDRAFSSPYSRHADQKTATPVTVQAAPTTGAGKTSWEAGDKVKHRKWGTGTVVKVTGTGDDQELDIAFKDNGIKRLLAAFAPIVKVAS
;
A
#
# COMPACT_ATOMS: atom_id res chain seq x y z
N TYR A 1 9.07 -22.07 -4.53
CA TYR A 1 10.02 -23.21 -4.40
C TYR A 1 9.61 -24.41 -5.27
N VAL A 2 8.45 -25.04 -5.08
CA VAL A 2 8.01 -26.24 -5.86
C VAL A 2 8.02 -26.03 -7.39
N GLY A 3 7.75 -24.82 -7.87
CA GLY A 3 7.80 -24.53 -9.31
C GLY A 3 9.18 -24.77 -9.94
N ILE A 4 10.27 -24.49 -9.21
CA ILE A 4 11.64 -24.67 -9.69
C ILE A 4 11.99 -26.16 -9.79
N THR A 5 11.63 -26.95 -8.77
CA THR A 5 11.94 -28.38 -8.70
C THR A 5 11.13 -29.24 -9.66
N ARG A 6 10.14 -28.67 -10.37
CA ARG A 6 9.41 -29.36 -11.45
C ARG A 6 10.20 -29.40 -12.75
N ALA A 7 11.13 -28.46 -12.97
CA ALA A 7 11.96 -28.45 -14.16
C ALA A 7 13.06 -29.51 -14.05
N LYS A 8 13.22 -30.35 -15.09
CA LYS A 8 14.26 -31.40 -15.13
C LYS A 8 15.53 -31.00 -15.89
N GLN A 9 15.38 -30.15 -16.91
CA GLN A 9 16.47 -29.80 -17.82
C GLN A 9 16.67 -28.29 -17.94
N LYS A 10 15.62 -27.55 -18.31
CA LYS A 10 15.66 -26.09 -18.45
C LYS A 10 14.51 -25.45 -17.68
N LEU A 11 14.80 -24.33 -17.02
CA LEU A 11 13.82 -23.49 -16.35
C LEU A 11 13.87 -22.11 -16.99
N TYR A 12 12.73 -21.66 -17.51
CA TYR A 12 12.58 -20.30 -18.02
C TYR A 12 11.70 -19.51 -17.05
N LEU A 13 12.19 -18.34 -16.66
CA LEU A 13 11.46 -17.38 -15.84
C LEU A 13 11.14 -16.17 -16.71
N SER A 14 9.86 -15.77 -16.77
CA SER A 14 9.41 -14.62 -17.55
C SER A 14 8.70 -13.61 -16.66
N ASN A 15 9.03 -12.33 -16.84
CA ASN A 15 8.27 -11.20 -16.29
C ASN A 15 7.71 -10.36 -17.45
N ALA A 16 6.56 -9.73 -17.24
CA ALA A 16 6.01 -8.75 -18.14
C ALA A 16 5.86 -7.40 -17.43
N TYR A 17 6.23 -6.31 -18.12
CA TYR A 17 6.04 -4.94 -17.64
C TYR A 17 4.58 -4.62 -17.31
N GLY A 18 3.63 -5.19 -18.04
CA GLY A 18 2.23 -5.00 -17.69
C GLY A 18 1.33 -6.00 -18.38
N ARG A 19 0.20 -6.29 -17.74
CA ARG A 19 -0.80 -7.24 -18.20
C ARG A 19 -2.21 -6.76 -17.88
N MET A 20 -3.16 -7.14 -18.72
CA MET A 20 -4.57 -7.00 -18.40
C MET A 20 -4.95 -8.11 -17.41
N LEU A 21 -5.29 -7.70 -16.18
CA LEU A 21 -5.79 -8.57 -15.13
C LEU A 21 -7.13 -8.00 -14.69
N TYR A 22 -8.18 -8.85 -14.68
CA TYR A 22 -9.53 -8.45 -14.27
C TYR A 22 -10.03 -7.19 -15.02
N GLY A 23 -9.73 -7.10 -16.32
CA GLY A 23 -10.14 -6.00 -17.19
C GLY A 23 -9.37 -4.68 -17.00
N GLN A 24 -8.34 -4.65 -16.14
CA GLN A 24 -7.51 -3.47 -15.89
C GLN A 24 -6.05 -3.75 -16.22
N ARG A 25 -5.36 -2.76 -16.78
CA ARG A 25 -3.92 -2.86 -17.05
C ARG A 25 -3.15 -2.65 -15.74
N GLN A 26 -2.42 -3.66 -15.30
CA GLN A 26 -1.57 -3.60 -14.11
C GLN A 26 -0.10 -3.77 -14.51
N ASN A 27 0.76 -2.93 -13.94
CA ASN A 27 2.21 -3.09 -13.99
C ASN A 27 2.66 -3.73 -12.68
N ASN A 28 3.21 -4.94 -12.78
CA ASN A 28 3.66 -5.70 -11.63
C ASN A 28 5.19 -5.78 -11.68
N PRO A 29 5.90 -5.37 -10.62
CA PRO A 29 7.35 -5.47 -10.59
C PRO A 29 7.81 -6.93 -10.69
N ALA A 30 9.12 -7.12 -10.94
CA ALA A 30 9.75 -8.43 -10.86
C ALA A 30 9.47 -9.09 -9.51
N SER A 31 9.29 -10.42 -9.52
CA SER A 31 9.09 -11.17 -8.28
C SER A 31 10.34 -11.08 -7.42
N ARG A 32 10.20 -10.75 -6.13
CA ARG A 32 11.29 -10.79 -5.13
C ARG A 32 12.06 -12.11 -5.13
N PHE A 33 11.39 -13.23 -5.46
CA PHE A 33 12.02 -14.55 -5.50
C PHE A 33 13.10 -14.69 -6.58
N ILE A 34 13.17 -13.78 -7.56
CA ILE A 34 14.25 -13.75 -8.55
C ILE A 34 15.55 -13.27 -7.88
N GLU A 35 15.46 -12.36 -6.92
CA GLU A 35 16.61 -11.81 -6.18
C GLU A 35 17.18 -12.80 -5.16
N GLU A 36 16.38 -13.79 -4.77
CA GLU A 36 16.80 -14.89 -3.89
C GLU A 36 17.61 -15.97 -4.65
N ILE A 37 17.65 -15.93 -5.99
CA ILE A 37 18.43 -16.88 -6.82
C ILE A 37 19.84 -16.31 -7.02
N ASN A 38 20.86 -17.16 -6.88
CA ASN A 38 22.24 -16.76 -7.16
C ASN A 38 22.34 -16.20 -8.60
N PRO A 39 22.80 -14.94 -8.78
CA PRO A 39 22.89 -14.30 -10.09
C PRO A 39 23.77 -15.06 -11.10
N ASP A 40 24.77 -15.81 -10.63
CA ASP A 40 25.65 -16.61 -11.50
C ASP A 40 24.92 -17.77 -12.20
N LEU A 41 23.73 -18.15 -11.69
CA LEU A 41 22.88 -19.18 -12.26
C LEU A 41 21.80 -18.63 -13.20
N LEU A 42 21.75 -17.31 -13.39
CA LEU A 42 20.75 -16.65 -14.21
C LEU A 42 21.34 -16.17 -15.54
N GLU A 43 20.78 -16.68 -16.63
CA GLU A 43 20.99 -16.13 -17.96
C GLU A 43 19.85 -15.16 -18.29
N VAL A 44 20.18 -13.89 -18.47
CA VAL A 44 19.21 -12.84 -18.76
C VAL A 44 19.01 -12.71 -20.26
N ILE A 45 17.81 -13.06 -20.72
CA ILE A 45 17.45 -13.04 -22.15
C ILE A 45 16.55 -11.84 -22.44
N GLY A 46 16.99 -10.96 -23.33
CA GLY A 46 16.24 -9.79 -23.81
C GLY A 46 16.56 -8.48 -23.08
N ASN A 47 15.86 -7.40 -23.47
CA ASN A 47 16.03 -6.09 -22.86
C ASN A 47 15.45 -6.08 -21.44
N THR A 48 16.31 -6.34 -20.46
CA THR A 48 16.01 -6.04 -19.06
C THR A 48 16.02 -4.53 -18.93
N GLN A 49 14.88 -3.94 -18.56
CA GLN A 49 14.86 -2.52 -18.23
C GLN A 49 15.86 -2.31 -17.09
N PRO A 50 16.81 -1.36 -17.23
CA PRO A 50 17.83 -1.16 -16.22
C PRO A 50 17.14 -0.92 -14.89
N LYS A 51 17.56 -1.65 -13.85
CA LYS A 51 17.26 -1.32 -12.47
C LYS A 51 17.75 0.13 -12.34
N SER A 52 16.83 1.08 -12.26
CA SER A 52 17.20 2.49 -12.26
C SER A 52 18.04 2.72 -11.00
N ASP A 53 19.35 2.91 -11.15
CA ASP A 53 20.30 3.27 -10.07
C ASP A 53 20.07 4.72 -9.58
N ILE A 54 18.80 5.11 -9.47
CA ILE A 54 18.39 6.38 -8.90
C ILE A 54 18.40 6.16 -7.38
N PRO A 55 19.33 6.81 -6.63
CA PRO A 55 19.51 6.60 -5.20
C PRO A 55 18.29 7.01 -4.34
N PHE A 56 17.24 7.55 -4.96
CA PHE A 56 15.98 7.90 -4.31
C PHE A 56 14.96 6.75 -4.23
N ILE A 57 15.09 5.69 -5.03
CA ILE A 57 14.07 4.63 -5.16
C ILE A 57 14.41 3.37 -4.36
N ASN A 58 15.70 3.03 -4.14
CA ASN A 58 16.14 1.82 -3.44
C ASN A 58 16.23 1.96 -1.89
N ARG A 59 15.34 2.71 -1.25
CA ARG A 59 15.30 2.88 0.22
C ARG A 59 14.50 1.80 0.95
N THR A 60 14.45 0.57 0.44
CA THR A 60 13.75 -0.54 1.11
C THR A 60 14.62 -1.38 2.05
N ASP A 61 15.95 -1.23 2.03
CA ASP A 61 16.85 -2.07 2.85
C ASP A 61 17.46 -1.39 4.08
N ARG A 62 17.05 -0.16 4.44
CA ARG A 62 17.60 0.57 5.61
C ARG A 62 16.56 1.23 6.54
N ALA A 63 15.34 0.71 6.60
CA ALA A 63 14.31 1.23 7.50
C ALA A 63 14.35 0.64 8.93
N PHE A 64 15.49 0.11 9.39
CA PHE A 64 15.64 -0.48 10.74
C PHE A 64 16.81 0.07 11.58
N SER A 65 17.34 1.27 11.27
CA SER A 65 18.30 1.93 12.18
C SER A 65 18.11 3.44 12.29
N SER A 66 17.52 3.84 13.43
CA SER A 66 17.73 5.06 14.23
C SER A 66 17.76 6.47 13.56
N PRO A 67 16.89 7.41 13.95
CA PRO A 67 16.74 8.74 13.35
C PRO A 67 17.55 9.84 14.05
N TYR A 68 18.84 9.63 14.31
CA TYR A 68 19.68 10.71 14.83
C TYR A 68 21.06 10.72 14.17
N SER A 69 21.21 11.56 13.14
CA SER A 69 22.33 12.51 13.00
C SER A 69 22.15 13.34 11.74
N ARG A 70 22.23 14.66 11.94
CA ARG A 70 22.15 15.72 10.92
C ARG A 70 23.50 15.86 10.21
N HIS A 71 23.47 16.62 9.11
CA HIS A 71 24.47 17.57 8.57
C HIS A 71 24.40 17.48 7.03
N ALA A 72 23.51 18.26 6.39
CA ALA A 72 23.72 19.64 5.92
C ALA A 72 24.46 19.68 4.58
N ASP A 73 23.72 19.82 3.47
CA ASP A 73 23.96 20.91 2.52
C ASP A 73 22.78 21.08 1.55
N GLN A 74 22.57 22.33 1.17
CA GLN A 74 21.35 22.89 0.58
C GLN A 74 21.38 22.76 -0.94
N LYS A 75 20.34 22.20 -1.57
CA LYS A 75 19.86 22.67 -2.89
C LYS A 75 18.36 22.49 -3.03
N THR A 76 17.75 23.59 -3.47
CA THR A 76 16.33 23.89 -3.62
C THR A 76 15.66 22.88 -4.55
N ALA A 77 14.92 21.92 -3.98
CA ALA A 77 13.90 21.16 -4.69
C ALA A 77 12.58 21.41 -3.99
N THR A 78 11.64 22.04 -4.69
CA THR A 78 10.27 22.18 -4.23
C THR A 78 9.73 20.80 -3.86
N PRO A 79 9.33 20.56 -2.60
CA PRO A 79 8.83 19.26 -2.21
C PRO A 79 7.47 19.05 -2.87
N VAL A 80 7.41 18.19 -3.90
CA VAL A 80 6.15 17.55 -4.28
C VAL A 80 5.75 16.71 -3.09
N THR A 81 4.93 17.31 -2.24
CA THR A 81 4.38 16.67 -1.07
C THR A 81 3.44 15.60 -1.61
N VAL A 82 3.88 14.35 -1.64
CA VAL A 82 2.95 13.22 -1.74
C VAL A 82 2.14 13.29 -0.46
N GLN A 83 1.01 13.99 -0.53
CA GLN A 83 0.06 14.02 0.56
C GLN A 83 -0.32 12.58 0.84
N ALA A 84 0.10 12.08 2.00
CA ALA A 84 -0.44 10.86 2.57
C ALA A 84 -1.97 10.92 2.41
N ALA A 85 -2.58 9.80 2.02
CA ALA A 85 -4.03 9.72 1.91
C ALA A 85 -4.63 10.40 3.15
N PRO A 86 -5.56 11.37 3.00
CA PRO A 86 -6.03 12.16 4.11
C PRO A 86 -6.75 11.23 5.11
N THR A 87 -6.01 10.78 6.12
CA THR A 87 -6.55 10.10 7.27
C THR A 87 -7.07 11.21 8.17
N THR A 88 -8.35 11.16 8.47
CA THR A 88 -9.06 12.19 9.24
C THR A 88 -8.79 12.08 10.74
N GLY A 89 -7.75 11.34 11.15
CA GLY A 89 -7.46 11.03 12.55
C GLY A 89 -8.53 10.15 13.20
N ALA A 90 -9.41 9.52 12.42
CA ALA A 90 -10.52 8.72 12.91
C ALA A 90 -10.09 7.52 13.79
N GLY A 91 -8.87 6.99 13.63
CA GLY A 91 -8.34 5.96 14.54
C GLY A 91 -8.09 6.42 15.98
N LYS A 92 -8.00 7.73 16.23
CA LYS A 92 -7.85 8.31 17.58
C LYS A 92 -9.19 8.70 18.22
N THR A 93 -10.29 8.51 17.50
CA THR A 93 -11.62 8.88 17.94
C THR A 93 -12.31 7.65 18.52
N SER A 94 -12.92 7.79 19.70
CA SER A 94 -13.78 6.74 20.24
C SER A 94 -15.08 6.69 19.43
N TRP A 95 -15.31 5.54 18.79
CA TRP A 95 -16.50 5.25 17.99
C TRP A 95 -17.46 4.35 18.75
N GLU A 96 -18.74 4.69 18.69
CA GLU A 96 -19.83 3.89 19.25
C GLU A 96 -20.92 3.66 18.19
N ALA A 97 -21.70 2.60 18.37
CA ALA A 97 -22.86 2.36 17.51
C ALA A 97 -23.88 3.50 17.70
N GLY A 98 -24.37 4.06 16.60
CA GLY A 98 -25.23 5.25 16.58
C GLY A 98 -24.52 6.53 16.17
N ASP A 99 -23.18 6.57 16.21
CA ASP A 99 -22.41 7.76 15.81
C ASP A 99 -22.67 8.14 14.35
N LYS A 100 -22.82 9.45 14.10
CA LYS A 100 -22.90 10.01 12.75
C LYS A 100 -21.51 10.28 12.20
N VAL A 101 -21.30 9.85 10.96
CA VAL A 101 -20.03 10.03 10.25
C VAL A 101 -20.26 10.63 8.88
N LYS A 102 -19.31 11.45 8.42
CA LYS A 102 -19.27 11.94 7.04
C LYS A 102 -18.05 11.34 6.36
N HIS A 103 -18.28 10.51 5.35
CA HIS A 103 -17.24 9.95 4.50
C HIS A 103 -17.09 10.79 3.22
N ARG A 104 -15.84 11.00 2.78
CA ARG A 104 -15.54 11.83 1.59
C ARG A 104 -16.22 11.36 0.29
N LYS A 105 -16.39 10.03 0.11
CA LYS A 105 -16.99 9.44 -1.10
C LYS A 105 -18.48 9.09 -0.96
N TRP A 106 -18.94 8.76 0.24
CA TRP A 106 -20.26 8.15 0.46
C TRP A 106 -21.22 9.05 1.23
N GLY A 107 -20.79 10.25 1.60
CA GLY A 107 -21.61 11.20 2.33
C GLY A 107 -21.81 10.78 3.78
N THR A 108 -22.98 11.09 4.33
CA THR A 108 -23.30 10.87 5.74
C THR A 108 -23.80 9.44 5.97
N GLY A 109 -23.26 8.80 7.00
CA GLY A 109 -23.66 7.47 7.46
C GLY A 109 -23.79 7.39 8.98
N THR A 110 -24.29 6.26 9.45
CA THR A 110 -24.41 5.94 10.88
C THR A 110 -23.61 4.67 11.18
N VAL A 111 -22.80 4.70 12.22
CA VAL A 111 -22.09 3.50 12.69
C VAL A 111 -23.12 2.51 13.23
N VAL A 112 -23.14 1.29 12.68
CA VAL A 112 -24.05 0.21 13.11
C VAL A 112 -23.34 -0.82 13.98
N LYS A 113 -22.03 -1.00 13.80
CA LYS A 113 -21.22 -1.93 14.59
C LYS A 113 -19.78 -1.44 14.66
N VAL A 114 -19.17 -1.66 15.83
CA VAL A 114 -17.76 -1.42 16.08
C VAL A 114 -17.14 -2.75 16.49
N THR A 115 -15.99 -3.11 15.93
CA THR A 115 -15.27 -4.36 16.25
C THR A 115 -13.77 -4.08 16.29
N GLY A 116 -13.04 -4.77 17.17
CA GLY A 116 -11.61 -4.50 17.36
C GLY A 116 -11.36 -3.25 18.22
N THR A 117 -10.08 -2.92 18.37
CA THR A 117 -9.59 -1.84 19.27
C THR A 117 -8.36 -1.17 18.66
N GLY A 118 -8.14 0.10 18.96
CA GLY A 118 -6.95 0.84 18.50
C GLY A 118 -6.91 1.00 16.99
N ASP A 119 -5.73 0.77 16.39
CA ASP A 119 -5.50 0.99 14.96
C ASP A 119 -6.21 -0.03 14.05
N ASP A 120 -6.55 -1.22 14.58
CA ASP A 120 -7.29 -2.27 13.89
C ASP A 120 -8.81 -2.20 14.15
N GLN A 121 -9.32 -1.05 14.62
CA GLN A 121 -10.74 -0.87 14.86
C GLN A 121 -11.52 -0.84 13.53
N GLU A 122 -12.45 -1.79 13.37
CA GLU A 122 -13.37 -1.90 12.25
C GLU A 122 -14.73 -1.27 12.57
N LEU A 123 -15.23 -0.46 11.63
CA LEU A 123 -16.53 0.19 11.68
C LEU A 123 -17.40 -0.30 10.53
N ASP A 124 -18.56 -0.87 10.86
CA ASP A 124 -19.63 -1.06 9.89
C ASP A 124 -20.50 0.20 9.90
N ILE A 125 -20.56 0.91 8.78
CA ILE A 125 -21.27 2.18 8.63
C ILE A 125 -22.36 2.05 7.58
N ALA A 126 -23.60 2.33 7.97
CA ALA A 126 -24.74 2.41 7.06
C ALA A 126 -24.83 3.81 6.43
N PHE A 127 -24.55 3.90 5.13
CA PHE A 127 -24.71 5.10 4.31
C PHE A 127 -26.06 5.08 3.60
N LYS A 128 -26.74 6.24 3.54
CA LYS A 128 -28.09 6.37 2.96
C LYS A 128 -28.17 5.85 1.52
N ASP A 129 -27.19 6.19 0.68
CA ASP A 129 -27.20 5.88 -0.75
C ASP A 129 -26.28 4.71 -1.14
N ASN A 130 -25.49 4.17 -0.20
CA ASN A 130 -24.44 3.18 -0.50
C ASN A 130 -24.52 1.89 0.34
N GLY A 131 -25.53 1.78 1.21
CA GLY A 131 -25.71 0.65 2.12
C GLY A 131 -24.63 0.58 3.21
N ILE A 132 -24.42 -0.60 3.77
CA ILE A 132 -23.44 -0.82 4.83
C ILE A 132 -22.05 -1.04 4.22
N LYS A 133 -21.04 -0.30 4.70
CA LYS A 133 -19.63 -0.49 4.35
C LYS A 133 -18.80 -0.75 5.61
N ARG A 134 -17.87 -1.70 5.53
CA ARG A 134 -16.87 -1.99 6.55
C ARG A 134 -15.59 -1.21 6.27
N LEU A 135 -15.08 -0.51 7.28
CA LEU A 135 -13.94 0.39 7.16
C LEU A 135 -13.05 0.30 8.40
N LEU A 136 -11.72 0.34 8.21
CA LEU A 136 -10.78 0.51 9.32
C LEU A 136 -10.74 1.98 9.73
N ALA A 137 -11.01 2.27 11.00
CA ALA A 137 -11.09 3.63 11.54
C ALA A 137 -9.80 4.43 11.30
N ALA A 138 -8.63 3.80 11.41
CA ALA A 138 -7.33 4.45 11.20
C ALA A 138 -7.10 4.97 9.77
N PHE A 139 -7.70 4.30 8.77
CA PHE A 139 -7.44 4.57 7.35
C PHE A 139 -8.63 5.19 6.61
N ALA A 140 -9.81 5.18 7.22
CA ALA A 140 -11.02 5.69 6.60
C ALA A 140 -11.03 7.24 6.58
N PRO A 141 -11.30 7.89 5.44
CA PRO A 141 -11.46 9.34 5.36
C PRO A 141 -12.87 9.74 5.86
N ILE A 142 -13.10 9.54 7.16
CA ILE A 142 -14.37 9.80 7.87
C ILE A 142 -14.20 10.85 8.96
N VAL A 143 -15.14 11.79 9.06
CA VAL A 143 -15.18 12.76 10.15
C VAL A 143 -16.40 12.48 11.01
N LYS A 144 -16.24 12.46 12.33
CA LYS A 144 -17.39 12.37 13.27
C LYS A 144 -18.18 13.67 13.15
N VAL A 145 -19.47 13.54 12.89
CA VAL A 145 -20.38 14.68 12.85
C VAL A 145 -21.11 14.67 14.19
N ALA A 146 -21.05 15.78 14.93
CA ALA A 146 -21.82 15.91 16.16
C ALA A 146 -23.31 15.79 15.82
N SER A 147 -24.03 15.02 16.64
CA SER A 147 -25.48 14.84 16.56
C SER A 147 -26.23 16.16 16.76
#